data_AF-A0A517IBD6-F1
#
_entry.id   AF-A0A517IBD6-F1
#
_cell.length_a   1.000
_cell.length_b   1.000
_cell.length_c   1.000
_cell.angle_alpha   90.00
_cell.angle_beta   90.00
_cell.angle_gamma   90.00
#
_symmetry.space_group_name_H-M   'P 1'
#
loop_
_entity.id
_entity.type
_entity.pdbx_description
1 polymer ?
#
loop_
_entity_poly.entity_id
_entity_poly.type
_entity_poly.pdbx_seq_one_letter_code
_entity_poly.pdbx_strand_id
1 'polypeptide(L)'
;MLTDFQKSLLVDIFNTTTSIRATQRAIIALERQATFGFAVLLSVLTNPNKEESEKEDILIALTFALSGLVSQIRTLREELEGLQVDLQLETNALARTIVLAETLDVPDVEVPDVEVPNVDVPESNQ
;
A
#
# COMPACT_ATOMS: atom_id res chain seq x y z
N MET A 1 7.25 23.35 14.29
CA MET A 1 5.78 23.28 14.08
C MET A 1 5.53 22.59 12.75
N LEU A 2 4.49 21.76 12.63
CA LEU A 2 4.11 21.14 11.34
C LEU A 2 3.50 22.19 10.41
N THR A 3 3.90 22.17 9.14
CA THR A 3 3.29 22.99 8.08
C THR A 3 1.89 22.50 7.75
N ASP A 4 1.05 23.35 7.15
CA ASP A 4 -0.31 22.95 6.77
C ASP A 4 -0.30 21.85 5.69
N PHE A 5 0.72 21.82 4.83
CA PHE A 5 0.95 20.72 3.90
C PHE A 5 1.24 19.40 4.63
N GLN A 6 2.11 19.40 5.64
CA GLN A 6 2.40 18.21 6.44
C GLN A 6 1.17 17.71 7.20
N LYS A 7 0.32 18.62 7.72
CA LYS A 7 -0.96 18.24 8.33
C LYS A 7 -1.90 17.59 7.33
N SER A 8 -2.01 18.13 6.10
CA SER A 8 -2.80 17.51 5.03
C SER A 8 -2.33 16.10 4.72
N LEU A 9 -1.01 15.91 4.51
CA LEU A 9 -0.45 14.59 4.24
C LEU A 9 -0.73 13.58 5.36
N LEU A 10 -0.68 14.00 6.63
CA LEU A 10 -1.02 13.12 7.75
C LEU A 10 -2.49 12.70 7.74
N VAL A 11 -3.40 13.58 7.32
CA VAL A 11 -4.83 13.26 7.16
C VAL A 11 -5.02 12.29 6.00
N ASP A 12 -4.35 12.52 4.87
CA ASP A 12 -4.40 11.65 3.69
C ASP A 12 -3.90 10.24 4.05
N ILE A 13 -2.73 10.12 4.68
CA ILE A 13 -2.16 8.85 5.18
C ILE A 13 -3.12 8.13 6.10
N PHE A 14 -3.79 8.86 7.02
CA PHE A 14 -4.75 8.28 7.93
C PHE A 14 -5.98 7.71 7.21
N ASN A 15 -6.52 8.47 6.25
CA ASN A 15 -7.66 8.05 5.44
C ASN A 15 -7.31 6.83 4.59
N THR A 16 -6.18 6.87 3.87
CA THR A 16 -5.68 5.77 3.04
C THR A 16 -5.44 4.51 3.87
N THR A 17 -4.81 4.63 5.05
CA THR A 17 -4.63 3.51 5.98
C THR A 17 -5.96 2.91 6.45
N THR A 18 -6.97 3.76 6.69
CA THR A 18 -8.30 3.31 7.11
C THR A 18 -9.00 2.56 5.99
N SER A 19 -8.94 3.07 4.76
CA SER A 19 -9.47 2.40 3.56
C SER A 19 -8.80 1.04 3.34
N ILE A 20 -7.47 0.96 3.43
CA ILE A 20 -6.72 -0.32 3.34
C ILE A 20 -7.27 -1.36 4.31
N ARG A 21 -7.47 -0.98 5.59
CA ARG A 21 -8.00 -1.91 6.60
C ARG A 21 -9.43 -2.34 6.29
N ALA A 22 -10.26 -1.43 5.77
CA ALA A 22 -11.63 -1.75 5.36
C ALA A 22 -11.64 -2.75 4.19
N THR A 23 -10.85 -2.49 3.15
CA THR A 23 -10.72 -3.35 1.96
C THR A 23 -10.17 -4.73 2.33
N GLN A 24 -9.15 -4.82 3.19
CA GLN A 24 -8.64 -6.09 3.71
C GLN A 24 -9.72 -6.89 4.46
N ARG A 25 -10.52 -6.24 5.30
CA ARG A 25 -11.62 -6.90 6.01
C ARG A 25 -12.70 -7.42 5.05
N ALA A 26 -13.02 -6.65 4.01
CA ALA A 26 -13.95 -7.07 2.97
C ALA A 26 -13.44 -8.31 2.22
N ILE A 27 -12.16 -8.32 1.82
CA ILE A 27 -11.53 -9.50 1.18
C ILE A 27 -11.64 -10.74 2.08
N ILE A 28 -11.26 -10.62 3.36
CA ILE A 28 -11.33 -11.74 4.31
C ILE A 28 -12.78 -12.24 4.48
N ALA A 29 -13.76 -11.35 4.50
CA ALA A 29 -15.17 -11.73 4.60
C ALA A 29 -15.63 -12.53 3.36
N LEU A 30 -15.24 -12.09 2.16
CA LEU A 30 -15.57 -12.79 0.91
C LEU A 30 -14.86 -14.15 0.82
N GLU A 31 -13.60 -14.24 1.22
CA GLU A 31 -12.85 -15.51 1.27
C GLU A 31 -13.51 -16.52 2.23
N ARG A 32 -14.00 -16.06 3.38
CA ARG A 32 -14.79 -16.89 4.31
C ARG A 32 -16.11 -17.33 3.70
N GLN A 33 -16.79 -16.45 2.98
CA GLN A 33 -18.03 -16.79 2.27
C GLN A 33 -17.79 -17.87 1.21
N ALA A 34 -16.71 -17.75 0.42
CA ALA A 34 -16.32 -18.77 -0.55
C ALA A 34 -16.00 -20.11 0.11
N THR A 35 -15.28 -20.09 1.23
CA THR A 35 -14.95 -21.29 2.02
C THR A 35 -16.22 -21.99 2.52
N PHE A 36 -17.17 -21.22 3.05
CA PHE A 36 -18.46 -21.76 3.49
C PHE A 36 -19.26 -22.35 2.31
N GLY A 37 -19.31 -21.66 1.18
CA GLY A 37 -19.95 -22.15 -0.04
C GLY A 37 -19.37 -23.49 -0.49
N PHE A 38 -18.04 -23.64 -0.45
CA PHE A 38 -17.37 -24.90 -0.77
C PHE A 38 -17.69 -26.03 0.22
N ALA A 39 -17.80 -25.72 1.51
CA ALA A 39 -18.21 -26.71 2.52
C ALA A 39 -19.64 -27.22 2.29
N VAL A 40 -20.57 -26.31 1.93
CA VAL A 40 -21.95 -26.67 1.55
C VAL A 40 -21.94 -27.56 0.30
N LEU A 41 -21.15 -27.21 -0.71
CA LEU A 41 -21.00 -28.01 -1.92
C LEU A 41 -20.55 -29.44 -1.60
N LEU A 42 -19.48 -29.59 -0.82
CA LEU A 42 -18.97 -30.90 -0.40
C LEU A 42 -20.04 -31.70 0.33
N SER A 43 -20.78 -31.08 1.26
CA SER A 43 -21.88 -31.74 1.98
C SER A 43 -22.97 -32.25 1.03
N VAL A 44 -23.36 -31.47 0.03
CA VAL A 44 -24.35 -31.87 -0.99
C VAL A 44 -23.84 -33.02 -1.85
N LEU A 45 -22.61 -32.93 -2.36
CA LEU A 45 -22.05 -33.92 -3.28
C LEU A 45 -21.84 -35.27 -2.60
N THR A 46 -21.38 -35.25 -1.35
CA THR A 46 -21.14 -36.44 -0.54
C THR A 46 -22.41 -37.08 0.01
N ASN A 47 -23.58 -36.42 -0.08
CA ASN A 47 -24.83 -36.97 0.40
C ASN A 47 -25.31 -38.12 -0.53
N PRO A 48 -25.40 -39.37 -0.05
CA PRO A 48 -25.83 -40.50 -0.87
C PRO A 48 -27.35 -40.49 -1.16
N ASN A 49 -28.12 -39.72 -0.40
CA ASN A 49 -29.57 -39.66 -0.52
C ASN A 49 -30.06 -38.58 -1.51
N LYS A 50 -29.15 -37.78 -2.08
CA LYS A 50 -29.49 -36.77 -3.08
C LYS A 50 -29.41 -37.34 -4.49
N GLU A 51 -30.43 -37.05 -5.29
CA GLU A 51 -30.45 -37.38 -6.71
C GLU A 51 -29.33 -36.65 -7.46
N GLU A 52 -28.85 -37.26 -8.54
CA GLU A 52 -27.72 -36.76 -9.33
C GLU A 52 -28.07 -35.46 -10.07
N SER A 53 -29.32 -35.33 -10.53
CA SER A 53 -29.89 -34.10 -11.11
C SER A 53 -29.84 -32.91 -10.12
N GLU A 54 -30.23 -33.12 -8.86
CA GLU A 54 -30.16 -32.08 -7.84
C GLU A 54 -28.71 -31.66 -7.54
N LYS A 55 -27.76 -32.61 -7.59
CA LYS A 55 -26.34 -32.31 -7.41
C LYS A 55 -25.81 -31.46 -8.57
N GLU A 56 -26.25 -31.74 -9.80
CA GLU A 56 -25.90 -30.98 -10.99
C GLU A 56 -26.43 -29.54 -10.94
N ASP A 57 -27.71 -29.36 -10.59
CA ASP A 57 -28.31 -28.02 -10.42
C ASP A 57 -27.58 -27.20 -9.34
N ILE A 58 -27.24 -27.84 -8.22
CA ILE A 58 -26.48 -27.20 -7.14
C ILE A 58 -25.06 -26.85 -7.61
N LEU A 59 -24.38 -27.75 -8.32
CA LEU A 59 -23.05 -27.49 -8.88
C LEU A 59 -23.05 -26.28 -9.80
N ILE A 60 -24.05 -26.16 -10.68
CA ILE A 60 -24.17 -25.04 -11.62
C ILE A 60 -24.39 -23.73 -10.85
N ALA A 61 -25.36 -23.71 -9.93
CA ALA A 61 -25.67 -22.52 -9.13
C ALA A 61 -24.45 -22.04 -8.31
N LEU A 62 -23.73 -22.99 -7.71
CA LEU A 62 -22.59 -22.70 -6.85
C LEU A 62 -21.36 -22.28 -7.67
N THR A 63 -21.17 -22.83 -8.87
CA THR A 63 -20.13 -22.39 -9.81
C THR A 63 -20.35 -20.92 -10.21
N PHE A 64 -21.59 -20.55 -10.53
CA PHE A 64 -21.93 -19.16 -10.85
C PHE A 64 -21.68 -18.24 -9.65
N ALA A 65 -22.15 -18.61 -8.47
CA ALA A 65 -21.95 -17.82 -7.25
C ALA A 65 -20.46 -17.65 -6.89
N LEU A 66 -19.66 -18.73 -6.98
CA LEU A 66 -18.21 -18.67 -6.73
C LEU A 66 -17.49 -17.81 -7.76
N SER A 67 -17.89 -17.85 -9.04
CA SER A 67 -17.30 -16.98 -10.06
C SER A 67 -17.50 -15.50 -9.74
N GLY A 68 -18.69 -15.11 -9.27
CA GLY A 68 -18.98 -13.76 -8.83
C GLY A 68 -18.15 -13.34 -7.62
N LEU A 69 -18.02 -14.24 -6.62
CA LEU A 69 -17.17 -14.01 -5.44
C LEU A 69 -15.70 -13.82 -5.82
N VAL A 70 -15.16 -14.66 -6.69
CA VAL A 70 -13.77 -14.56 -7.17
C VAL A 70 -13.56 -13.23 -7.88
N SER A 71 -14.51 -12.80 -8.72
CA SER A 71 -14.45 -11.50 -9.40
C SER A 71 -14.43 -10.33 -8.40
N GLN A 72 -15.25 -10.38 -7.36
CA GLN A 72 -15.29 -9.35 -6.31
C GLN A 72 -13.98 -9.30 -5.51
N ILE A 73 -13.46 -10.46 -5.11
CA ILE A 73 -12.18 -10.56 -4.41
C ILE A 73 -11.05 -9.97 -5.27
N ARG A 74 -11.01 -10.29 -6.56
CA ARG A 74 -10.02 -9.73 -7.48
C ARG A 74 -10.11 -8.21 -7.56
N THR A 75 -11.31 -7.67 -7.72
CA THR A 75 -11.54 -6.21 -7.80
C THR A 75 -11.05 -5.51 -6.54
N LEU A 76 -11.38 -6.06 -5.35
CA LEU A 76 -10.91 -5.49 -4.08
C LEU A 76 -9.40 -5.62 -3.89
N ARG A 77 -8.77 -6.66 -4.45
CA ARG A 77 -7.30 -6.80 -4.43
C ARG A 77 -6.63 -5.74 -5.29
N GLU A 78 -7.17 -5.47 -6.48
CA GLU A 78 -6.69 -4.40 -7.37
C GLU A 78 -6.84 -3.03 -6.68
N GLU A 79 -7.97 -2.78 -6.00
CA GLU A 79 -8.17 -1.56 -5.20
C GLU A 79 -7.19 -1.47 -4.03
N LEU A 80 -6.95 -2.58 -3.32
CA LEU A 80 -6.00 -2.64 -2.21
C LEU A 80 -4.56 -2.33 -2.66
N GLU A 81 -4.15 -2.83 -3.84
CA GLU A 81 -2.85 -2.51 -4.44
C GLU A 81 -2.74 -1.01 -4.75
N GLY A 82 -3.79 -0.40 -5.32
CA GLY A 82 -3.85 1.05 -5.54
C GLY A 82 -3.67 1.86 -4.26
N LEU A 83 -4.44 1.53 -3.22
CA LEU A 83 -4.34 2.20 -1.92
C LEU A 83 -2.95 2.04 -1.26
N GLN A 84 -2.29 0.89 -1.45
CA GLN A 84 -0.92 0.68 -0.95
C GLN A 84 0.10 1.58 -1.67
N VAL A 85 -0.06 1.77 -2.97
CA VAL A 85 0.77 2.70 -3.75
C VAL A 85 0.55 4.13 -3.29
N ASP A 86 -0.70 4.54 -3.09
CA ASP A 86 -1.04 5.89 -2.60
C ASP A 86 -0.42 6.15 -1.23
N LEU A 87 -0.56 5.21 -0.29
CA LEU A 87 0.04 5.32 1.04
C LEU A 87 1.57 5.45 0.97
N GLN A 88 2.22 4.72 0.06
CA GLN A 88 3.65 4.81 -0.15
C GLN A 88 4.05 6.20 -0.68
N LEU A 89 3.31 6.75 -1.63
CA LEU A 89 3.56 8.08 -2.18
C LEU A 89 3.37 9.17 -1.13
N GLU A 90 2.28 9.14 -0.37
CA GLU A 90 1.98 10.09 0.70
C GLU A 90 3.05 10.05 1.80
N THR A 91 3.45 8.84 2.22
CA THR A 91 4.51 8.65 3.24
C THR A 91 5.86 9.16 2.74
N ASN A 92 6.21 8.90 1.48
CA ASN A 92 7.43 9.41 0.87
C ASN A 92 7.42 10.94 0.74
N ALA A 93 6.29 11.53 0.39
CA ALA A 93 6.12 12.98 0.34
C ALA A 93 6.32 13.59 1.73
N LEU A 94 5.72 13.00 2.76
CA LEU A 94 5.90 13.44 4.14
C LEU A 94 7.36 13.34 4.58
N ALA A 95 8.01 12.20 4.34
CA ALA A 95 9.43 11.99 4.66
C ALA A 95 10.33 13.05 4.00
N ARG A 96 10.10 13.36 2.71
CA ARG A 96 10.84 14.40 1.99
C ARG A 96 10.65 15.78 2.63
N THR A 97 9.45 16.14 3.06
CA THR A 97 9.22 17.45 3.71
C THR A 97 9.92 17.57 5.05
N ILE A 98 10.06 16.46 5.79
CA ILE A 98 10.77 16.43 7.07
C ILE A 98 12.28 16.57 6.83
N VAL A 99 12.83 15.81 5.88
CA VAL A 99 14.27 15.88 5.53
C VAL A 99 14.66 17.26 4.99
N LEU A 100 13.84 17.86 4.12
CA LEU A 100 14.10 19.23 3.64
C LEU A 100 14.06 20.27 4.77
N ALA A 101 13.20 20.07 5.77
CA ALA A 101 13.12 20.96 6.93
C ALA A 101 14.36 20.84 7.83
N GLU A 102 14.98 19.67 7.95
CA GLU A 102 16.22 19.47 8.72
C GLU A 102 17.48 20.00 7.99
N THR A 103 17.46 20.10 6.67
CA THR A 103 18.59 20.66 5.90
C THR A 103 18.65 22.20 5.85
N LEU A 104 17.68 22.90 6.44
CA LEU A 104 17.59 24.38 6.43
C LEU A 104 18.03 25.06 7.75
N ASP A 105 18.80 24.36 8.59
CA ASP A 105 19.38 24.92 9.82
C ASP A 105 20.91 25.09 9.71
N VAL A 106 21.37 25.69 8.62
CA VAL A 106 22.77 26.17 8.52
C VAL A 106 22.77 27.66 8.88
N PRO A 107 23.23 28.05 10.09
CA PRO A 107 23.48 29.46 10.36
C PRO A 107 24.59 29.96 9.42
N ASP A 108 24.43 31.17 8.94
CA ASP A 108 25.40 31.90 8.12
C ASP A 108 26.74 31.94 8.88
N VAL A 109 27.71 31.14 8.44
CA VAL A 109 29.07 31.18 9.00
C VAL A 109 29.88 32.08 8.09
N GLU A 110 30.03 33.34 8.48
CA GLU A 110 31.09 34.20 7.95
C GLU A 110 32.43 33.51 8.22
N VAL A 111 33.08 33.04 7.15
CA VAL A 111 34.41 32.46 7.24
C VAL A 111 35.39 33.62 7.44
N PRO A 112 36.16 33.68 8.54
CA PRO A 112 37.17 34.72 8.69
C PRO A 112 38.24 34.54 7.62
N ASP A 113 38.60 35.63 6.93
CA ASP A 113 39.70 35.67 5.96
C ASP A 113 40.99 35.19 6.62
N VAL A 114 41.50 34.04 6.18
CA VAL A 114 42.79 33.51 6.61
C VAL A 114 43.82 33.95 5.57
N GLU A 115 44.73 34.86 5.96
CA GLU A 115 45.86 35.24 5.11
C GLU A 115 46.76 34.02 4.84
N VAL A 116 46.92 33.67 3.57
CA VAL A 116 47.74 32.55 3.12
C VAL A 116 49.21 33.00 3.07
N PRO A 117 50.16 32.28 3.69
CA PRO A 117 51.58 32.64 3.58
C PRO A 117 52.06 32.47 2.15
N ASN A 118 52.73 33.49 1.60
CA ASN A 118 53.32 33.43 0.27
C ASN A 118 54.52 32.47 0.27
N VAL A 119 54.47 31.44 -0.59
CA VAL A 119 55.56 30.47 -0.76
C VAL A 119 55.98 30.46 -2.22
N ASP A 120 57.08 31.13 -2.54
CA ASP A 120 57.70 31.04 -3.87
C ASP A 120 58.56 29.76 -3.95
N VAL A 121 58.23 28.89 -4.91
CA VAL A 121 58.86 27.58 -5.19
C VAL A 121 59.50 27.67 -6.60
N PRO A 122 60.68 27.06 -6.84
CA PRO A 122 61.78 27.66 -7.61
C PRO A 122 61.61 27.59 -9.13
N GLU A 123 62.22 28.55 -9.84
CA GLU A 123 62.32 28.53 -11.31
C GLU A 123 63.28 27.41 -11.76
N SER A 124 62.77 26.52 -12.62
CA SER A 124 63.56 25.52 -13.33
C SER A 124 63.49 25.77 -14.85
N ASN A 125 64.70 25.95 -15.40
CA ASN A 125 65.16 25.70 -16.77
C ASN A 125 64.94 26.77 -17.85
N GLN A 126 66.04 27.48 -18.16
CA GLN A 126 66.64 27.50 -19.50
C GLN A 126 68.15 27.73 -19.43
#